data_AF-A0AA38ZT98-F1
#
_entry.id   AF-A0AA38ZT98-F1
#
_cell.length_a   1.000
_cell.length_b   1.000
_cell.length_c   1.000
_cell.angle_alpha   90.00
_cell.angle_beta   90.00
_cell.angle_gamma   90.00
#
_symmetry.space_group_name_H-M   'P 1'
#
loop_
_entity.id
_entity.type
_entity.pdbx_description
1 polymer ?
#
loop_
_entity_poly.entity_id
_entity_poly.type
_entity_poly.pdbx_seq_one_letter_code
_entity_poly.pdbx_strand_id
1 'polypeptide(L)'
;MENEISSKSTYRLLYRVKPFLAVTFLQFGFAGMDVFSKVALNQGMSNYVLVVYRHAIATAVIAPFAVILDKKVRPKMTFSIFTKLMLLSLLEPVIDQNLYYFGLKYTTATFAAAMCNILPAITFLMACIFGLEKVTFKSIHSQAKVVGTVATVAGAMLMTLVKGPVIELIWTKGRNNQGVKGGGTNINDSIKGSLMITVGCFSWACFMILQAITLKTYPAELSLTAWICLLGTAQGAIVALVMERGKTSVWSIHWDTKFLAALYSGIVCSGLAYYIQGVVMKDRGPVFVTAFNPLSMIIVAVMSSFILAEQMYLGRVIGAIVIVAGLYFVVWGKSKDYKSGSPSTDGQMVQDKQMTDAGSESNENSTSEVITLNVSSRGAATRDEQINRQRDQLLV
;
A
#
# COMPACT_ATOMS: atom_id res chain seq x y z
N MET A 1 -5.52 32.73 -23.30
CA MET A 1 -5.77 32.66 -21.83
C MET A 1 -6.63 31.44 -21.47
N GLU A 2 -7.76 31.19 -22.15
CA GLU A 2 -8.62 29.99 -21.93
C GLU A 2 -7.91 28.63 -22.12
N ASN A 3 -7.10 28.47 -23.17
CA ASN A 3 -6.34 27.22 -23.39
C ASN A 3 -5.29 26.94 -22.30
N GLU A 4 -4.73 27.99 -21.70
CA GLU A 4 -3.73 27.87 -20.64
C GLU A 4 -4.40 27.54 -19.29
N ILE A 5 -5.59 28.10 -19.04
CA ILE A 5 -6.42 27.79 -17.87
C ILE A 5 -6.98 26.37 -17.97
N SER A 6 -7.44 25.95 -19.15
CA SER A 6 -7.91 24.59 -19.41
C SER A 6 -6.79 23.54 -19.28
N SER A 7 -5.60 23.83 -19.80
CA SER A 7 -4.41 22.98 -19.63
C SER A 7 -3.99 22.85 -18.16
N LYS A 8 -3.94 23.97 -17.41
CA LYS A 8 -3.67 23.96 -15.96
C LYS A 8 -4.74 23.21 -15.15
N SER A 9 -6.01 23.30 -15.55
CA SER A 9 -7.13 22.55 -14.95
C SER A 9 -7.00 21.05 -15.19
N THR A 10 -6.68 20.66 -16.43
CA THR A 10 -6.51 19.26 -16.85
C THR A 10 -5.30 18.62 -16.18
N TYR A 11 -4.16 19.33 -16.11
CA TYR A 11 -2.98 18.88 -15.39
C TYR A 11 -3.25 18.68 -13.88
N ARG A 12 -4.00 19.60 -13.26
CA ARG A 12 -4.39 19.49 -11.85
C ARG A 12 -5.35 18.32 -11.60
N LEU A 13 -6.24 18.03 -12.54
CA LEU A 13 -7.12 16.86 -12.50
C LEU A 13 -6.31 15.55 -12.64
N LEU A 14 -5.41 15.47 -13.62
CA LEU A 14 -4.53 14.31 -13.83
C LEU A 14 -3.68 14.02 -12.59
N TYR A 15 -3.08 15.05 -11.99
CA TYR A 15 -2.31 14.91 -10.76
C TYR A 15 -3.16 14.37 -9.59
N ARG A 16 -4.42 14.81 -9.48
CA ARG A 16 -5.34 14.35 -8.45
C ARG A 16 -5.79 12.90 -8.63
N VAL A 17 -6.04 12.49 -9.88
CA VAL A 17 -6.58 11.18 -10.25
C VAL A 17 -5.50 10.09 -10.33
N LYS A 18 -4.24 10.47 -10.63
CA LYS A 18 -3.12 9.54 -10.80
C LYS A 18 -2.96 8.52 -9.65
N PRO A 19 -2.97 8.90 -8.35
CA PRO A 19 -2.88 7.92 -7.27
C PRO A 19 -4.04 6.93 -7.20
N PHE A 20 -5.24 7.34 -7.60
CA PHE A 20 -6.41 6.46 -7.64
C PHE A 20 -6.28 5.43 -8.77
N LEU A 21 -5.92 5.88 -9.98
CA LEU A 21 -5.68 4.97 -11.11
C LEU A 21 -4.53 4.00 -10.82
N ALA A 22 -3.47 4.49 -10.19
CA ALA A 22 -2.33 3.69 -9.79
C ALA A 22 -2.73 2.57 -8.83
N VAL A 23 -3.45 2.88 -7.75
CA VAL A 23 -3.87 1.86 -6.78
C VAL A 23 -4.92 0.92 -7.38
N THR A 24 -5.84 1.40 -8.21
CA THR A 24 -6.79 0.55 -8.95
C THR A 24 -6.04 -0.45 -9.84
N PHE A 25 -5.03 0.00 -10.58
CA PHE A 25 -4.17 -0.89 -11.37
C PHE A 25 -3.48 -1.95 -10.49
N LEU A 26 -3.01 -1.59 -9.29
CA LEU A 26 -2.46 -2.57 -8.35
C LEU A 26 -3.46 -3.64 -7.95
N GLN A 27 -4.74 -3.29 -7.76
CA GLN A 27 -5.78 -4.26 -7.40
C GLN A 27 -6.01 -5.30 -8.50
N PHE A 28 -5.95 -4.89 -9.78
CA PHE A 28 -5.99 -5.85 -10.90
C PHE A 28 -4.76 -6.77 -10.90
N GLY A 29 -3.58 -6.24 -10.60
CA GLY A 29 -2.35 -7.02 -10.46
C GLY A 29 -2.45 -8.07 -9.35
N PHE A 30 -2.87 -7.65 -8.16
CA PHE A 30 -3.04 -8.56 -7.02
C PHE A 30 -4.12 -9.62 -7.27
N ALA A 31 -5.23 -9.25 -7.92
CA ALA A 31 -6.27 -10.21 -8.25
C ALA A 31 -5.79 -11.30 -9.24
N GLY A 32 -4.99 -10.92 -10.24
CA GLY A 32 -4.34 -11.88 -11.11
C GLY A 32 -3.37 -12.79 -10.36
N MET A 33 -2.64 -12.23 -9.39
CA MET A 33 -1.69 -12.99 -8.56
C MET A 33 -2.39 -14.10 -7.80
N ASP A 34 -3.54 -13.82 -7.17
CA ASP A 34 -4.30 -14.81 -6.41
C ASP A 34 -4.69 -16.00 -7.25
N VAL A 35 -5.19 -15.73 -8.47
CA VAL A 35 -5.61 -16.77 -9.41
C VAL A 35 -4.43 -17.58 -9.93
N PHE A 36 -3.40 -16.93 -10.46
CA PHE A 36 -2.23 -17.65 -11.00
C PHE A 36 -1.46 -18.42 -9.93
N SER A 37 -1.30 -17.84 -8.74
CA SER A 37 -0.63 -18.50 -7.61
C SER A 37 -1.46 -19.68 -7.14
N LYS A 38 -2.80 -19.56 -7.03
CA LYS A 38 -3.64 -20.69 -6.66
C LYS A 38 -3.55 -21.83 -7.66
N VAL A 39 -3.52 -21.54 -8.97
CA VAL A 39 -3.30 -22.57 -10.00
C VAL A 39 -1.94 -23.25 -9.83
N ALA A 40 -0.87 -22.49 -9.66
CA ALA A 40 0.48 -23.04 -9.49
C ALA A 40 0.61 -23.89 -8.21
N LEU A 41 0.03 -23.43 -7.09
CA LEU A 41 0.00 -24.16 -5.81
C LEU A 41 -0.81 -25.46 -5.91
N ASN A 42 -1.94 -25.44 -6.61
CA ASN A 42 -2.76 -26.63 -6.86
C ASN A 42 -2.03 -27.66 -7.74
N GLN A 43 -1.15 -27.21 -8.65
CA GLN A 43 -0.25 -28.08 -9.44
C GLN A 43 1.00 -28.54 -8.67
N GLY A 44 1.06 -28.31 -7.36
CA GLY A 44 2.11 -28.79 -6.48
C GLY A 44 3.37 -27.93 -6.43
N MET A 45 3.34 -26.68 -6.89
CA MET A 45 4.45 -25.75 -6.66
C MET A 45 4.62 -25.48 -5.16
N SER A 46 5.86 -25.49 -4.67
CA SER A 46 6.15 -25.08 -3.29
C SER A 46 5.95 -23.57 -3.16
N ASN A 47 5.19 -23.14 -2.15
CA ASN A 47 4.97 -21.71 -1.88
C ASN A 47 6.28 -20.98 -1.57
N TYR A 48 7.20 -21.63 -0.85
CA TYR A 48 8.50 -21.04 -0.49
C TYR A 48 9.33 -20.73 -1.74
N VAL A 49 9.38 -21.67 -2.67
CA VAL A 49 10.12 -21.51 -3.92
C VAL A 49 9.45 -20.49 -4.85
N LEU A 50 8.11 -20.45 -4.90
CA LEU A 50 7.36 -19.44 -5.64
C LEU A 50 7.71 -18.02 -5.18
N VAL A 51 7.75 -17.78 -3.87
CA VAL A 51 8.14 -16.48 -3.29
C VAL A 51 9.56 -16.09 -3.71
N VAL A 52 10.51 -17.03 -3.66
CA VAL A 52 11.90 -16.79 -4.07
C VAL A 52 11.98 -16.39 -5.53
N TYR A 53 11.37 -17.16 -6.44
CA TYR A 53 11.39 -16.83 -7.86
C TYR A 53 10.70 -15.50 -8.16
N ARG A 54 9.54 -15.24 -7.54
CA ARG A 54 8.82 -13.98 -7.66
C ARG A 54 9.73 -12.79 -7.33
N HIS A 55 10.51 -12.87 -6.26
CA HIS A 55 11.36 -11.77 -5.80
C HIS A 55 12.67 -11.68 -6.58
N ALA A 56 13.22 -12.82 -7.02
CA ALA A 56 14.40 -12.85 -7.89
C ALA A 56 14.10 -12.17 -9.22
N ILE A 57 12.95 -12.50 -9.84
CA ILE A 57 12.48 -11.89 -11.08
C ILE A 57 12.23 -10.39 -10.89
N ALA A 58 11.54 -10.01 -9.81
CA ALA A 58 11.31 -8.60 -9.50
C ALA A 58 12.63 -7.82 -9.35
N THR A 59 13.62 -8.40 -8.67
CA THR A 59 14.95 -7.82 -8.51
C THR A 59 15.65 -7.65 -9.85
N ALA A 60 15.68 -8.70 -10.68
CA ALA A 60 16.30 -8.66 -12.00
C ALA A 60 15.68 -7.58 -12.90
N VAL A 61 14.36 -7.38 -12.81
CA VAL A 61 13.65 -6.38 -13.60
C VAL A 61 13.82 -4.98 -13.05
N ILE A 62 13.71 -4.76 -11.75
CA ILE A 62 13.71 -3.40 -11.15
C ILE A 62 15.12 -2.86 -10.92
N ALA A 63 16.10 -3.71 -10.60
CA ALA A 63 17.45 -3.26 -10.25
C ALA A 63 18.13 -2.39 -11.34
N PRO A 64 18.05 -2.70 -12.65
CA PRO A 64 18.60 -1.84 -13.69
C PRO A 64 18.00 -0.44 -13.69
N PHE A 65 16.67 -0.34 -13.60
CA PHE A 65 15.97 0.95 -13.52
C PHE A 65 16.34 1.72 -12.25
N ALA A 66 16.46 1.02 -11.12
CA ALA A 66 16.87 1.64 -9.86
C ALA A 66 18.30 2.20 -9.92
N VAL A 67 19.24 1.53 -10.60
CA VAL A 67 20.61 2.03 -10.76
C VAL A 67 20.67 3.26 -11.66
N ILE A 68 19.81 3.34 -12.68
CA ILE A 68 19.82 4.44 -13.65
C ILE A 68 19.02 5.65 -13.15
N LEU A 69 17.78 5.43 -12.69
CA LEU A 69 16.82 6.50 -12.39
C LEU A 69 17.01 7.11 -11.01
N ASP A 70 17.37 6.31 -9.99
CA ASP A 70 17.54 6.82 -8.62
C ASP A 70 18.97 7.27 -8.32
N LYS A 71 19.90 7.19 -9.28
CA LYS A 71 21.33 7.47 -9.07
C LYS A 71 21.60 8.78 -8.34
N LYS A 72 20.81 9.82 -8.63
CA LYS A 72 20.98 11.17 -8.07
C LYS A 72 20.25 11.40 -6.75
N VAL A 73 19.25 10.57 -6.43
CA VAL A 73 18.37 10.75 -5.26
C VAL A 73 18.72 9.78 -4.12
N ARG A 74 19.44 8.69 -4.45
CA ARG A 74 19.80 7.63 -3.50
C ARG A 74 20.70 8.16 -2.37
N PRO A 75 20.25 8.09 -1.10
CA PRO A 75 21.08 8.46 0.04
C PRO A 75 22.10 7.35 0.35
N LYS A 76 23.12 7.69 1.15
CA LYS A 76 24.12 6.72 1.61
C LYS A 76 23.45 5.64 2.47
N MET A 77 23.84 4.38 2.26
CA MET A 77 23.34 3.26 3.04
C MET A 77 23.93 3.31 4.46
N THR A 78 23.11 3.63 5.45
CA THR A 78 23.48 3.55 6.86
C THR A 78 23.01 2.22 7.46
N PHE A 79 23.61 1.80 8.57
CA PHE A 79 23.17 0.58 9.27
C PHE A 79 21.68 0.64 9.66
N SER A 80 21.19 1.80 10.11
CA SER A 80 19.77 1.98 10.43
C SER A 80 18.85 1.78 9.23
N ILE A 81 19.20 2.33 8.06
CA ILE A 81 18.42 2.13 6.82
C ILE A 81 18.46 0.66 6.41
N PHE A 82 19.64 0.05 6.42
CA PHE A 82 19.80 -1.35 6.06
C PHE A 82 18.96 -2.28 6.96
N THR A 83 18.94 -2.05 8.27
CA THR A 83 18.09 -2.82 9.20
C THR A 83 16.60 -2.63 8.90
N LYS A 84 16.15 -1.42 8.54
CA LYS A 84 14.76 -1.22 8.08
C LYS A 84 14.46 -2.00 6.80
N LEU A 85 15.39 -2.05 5.84
CA LEU A 85 15.24 -2.83 4.60
C LEU A 85 15.18 -4.34 4.87
N MET A 86 16.00 -4.83 5.81
CA MET A 86 15.96 -6.21 6.27
C MET A 86 14.61 -6.56 6.91
N LEU A 87 14.07 -5.68 7.76
CA LEU A 87 12.76 -5.87 8.37
C LEU A 87 11.62 -5.77 7.34
N LEU A 88 11.70 -4.84 6.39
CA LEU A 88 10.72 -4.73 5.30
C LEU A 88 10.65 -6.00 4.46
N SER A 89 11.82 -6.53 4.08
CA SER A 89 11.91 -7.79 3.33
C SER A 89 11.47 -9.02 4.13
N LEU A 90 11.64 -8.99 5.46
CA LEU A 90 11.15 -10.06 6.32
C LEU A 90 9.62 -10.04 6.45
N LEU A 91 9.04 -8.84 6.66
CA LEU A 91 7.62 -8.68 6.95
C LEU A 91 6.72 -9.06 5.77
N GLU A 92 6.97 -8.52 4.58
CA GLU A 92 6.09 -8.78 3.43
C GLU A 92 6.60 -9.93 2.56
N PRO A 93 7.81 -9.87 1.94
CA PRO A 93 8.26 -10.95 1.06
C PRO A 93 8.33 -12.31 1.72
N VAL A 94 8.78 -12.38 2.98
CA VAL A 94 9.02 -13.67 3.64
C VAL A 94 7.82 -14.09 4.46
N ILE A 95 7.40 -13.32 5.47
CA ILE A 95 6.35 -13.73 6.40
C ILE A 95 4.97 -13.65 5.73
N ASP A 96 4.55 -12.47 5.26
CA ASP A 96 3.21 -12.30 4.68
C ASP A 96 2.99 -13.23 3.50
N GLN A 97 3.84 -13.20 2.47
CA GLN A 97 3.57 -13.97 1.26
C GLN A 97 3.57 -15.49 1.49
N ASN A 98 4.47 -16.01 2.34
CA ASN A 98 4.44 -17.45 2.63
C ASN A 98 3.20 -17.83 3.42
N LEU A 99 2.81 -17.05 4.43
CA LEU A 99 1.60 -17.32 5.20
C LEU A 99 0.33 -17.15 4.36
N TYR A 100 0.32 -16.16 3.48
CA TYR A 100 -0.75 -15.93 2.52
C TYR A 100 -0.89 -17.10 1.55
N TYR A 101 0.19 -17.52 0.89
CA TYR A 101 0.15 -18.67 -0.02
C TYR A 101 -0.15 -19.99 0.69
N PHE A 102 0.33 -20.15 1.92
CA PHE A 102 -0.02 -21.29 2.74
C PHE A 102 -1.53 -21.30 3.03
N GLY A 103 -2.11 -20.18 3.45
CA GLY A 103 -3.55 -20.07 3.64
C GLY A 103 -4.34 -20.28 2.35
N LEU A 104 -3.90 -19.66 1.26
CA LEU A 104 -4.47 -19.82 -0.08
C LEU A 104 -4.44 -21.28 -0.54
N LYS A 105 -3.47 -22.10 -0.12
CA LYS A 105 -3.43 -23.53 -0.41
C LYS A 105 -4.59 -24.28 0.26
N TYR A 106 -4.92 -23.94 1.51
CA TYR A 106 -5.99 -24.57 2.29
C TYR A 106 -7.38 -23.94 2.08
N THR A 107 -7.46 -22.77 1.44
CA THR A 107 -8.72 -22.05 1.19
C THR A 107 -8.94 -21.80 -0.31
N THR A 108 -10.01 -21.07 -0.65
CA THR A 108 -10.26 -20.58 -2.01
C THR A 108 -9.59 -19.23 -2.25
N ALA A 109 -9.44 -18.83 -3.52
CA ALA A 109 -8.89 -17.51 -3.86
C ALA A 109 -9.81 -16.38 -3.38
N THR A 110 -11.12 -16.54 -3.57
CA THR A 110 -12.09 -15.56 -3.05
C THR A 110 -12.04 -15.45 -1.52
N PHE A 111 -11.86 -16.56 -0.80
CA PHE A 111 -11.77 -16.53 0.66
C PHE A 111 -10.50 -15.82 1.12
N ALA A 112 -9.36 -16.08 0.49
CA ALA A 112 -8.11 -15.42 0.86
C ALA A 112 -8.16 -13.91 0.62
N ALA A 113 -8.62 -13.49 -0.56
CA ALA A 113 -8.82 -12.08 -0.89
C ALA A 113 -9.81 -11.39 0.07
N ALA A 114 -10.81 -12.13 0.58
CA ALA A 114 -11.73 -11.63 1.58
C ALA A 114 -11.08 -11.29 2.91
N MET A 115 -10.24 -12.22 3.40
CA MET A 115 -9.56 -12.06 4.67
C MET A 115 -8.63 -10.85 4.64
N CYS A 116 -8.01 -10.57 3.48
CA CYS A 116 -7.20 -9.38 3.27
C CYS A 116 -7.96 -8.05 3.47
N ASN A 117 -9.30 -8.05 3.51
CA ASN A 117 -10.06 -6.84 3.82
C ASN A 117 -10.00 -6.41 5.29
N ILE A 118 -9.36 -7.20 6.15
CA ILE A 118 -8.98 -6.75 7.49
C ILE A 118 -7.76 -5.80 7.45
N LEU A 119 -6.94 -5.88 6.39
CA LEU A 119 -5.71 -5.10 6.23
C LEU A 119 -5.89 -3.58 6.40
N PRO A 120 -6.91 -2.91 5.82
CA PRO A 120 -7.08 -1.48 5.99
C PRO A 120 -7.35 -1.11 7.45
N ALA A 121 -8.10 -1.94 8.18
CA ALA A 121 -8.41 -1.71 9.59
C ALA A 121 -7.16 -1.85 10.47
N ILE A 122 -6.37 -2.91 10.27
CA ILE A 122 -5.09 -3.09 11.00
C ILE A 122 -4.11 -1.96 10.65
N THR A 123 -4.02 -1.59 9.37
CA THR A 123 -3.12 -0.53 8.92
C THR A 123 -3.51 0.82 9.49
N PHE A 124 -4.81 1.13 9.59
CA PHE A 124 -5.28 2.36 10.23
C PHE A 124 -4.94 2.38 11.73
N LEU A 125 -5.18 1.27 12.45
CA LEU A 125 -4.81 1.16 13.86
C LEU A 125 -3.31 1.38 14.06
N MET A 126 -2.49 0.71 13.27
CA MET A 126 -1.03 0.86 13.32
C MET A 126 -0.59 2.27 12.94
N ALA A 127 -1.19 2.89 11.92
CA ALA A 127 -0.91 4.28 11.56
C ALA A 127 -1.22 5.26 12.69
N CYS A 128 -2.29 5.02 13.47
CA CYS A 128 -2.61 5.82 14.66
C CYS A 128 -1.55 5.62 15.77
N ILE A 129 -1.17 4.37 16.07
CA ILE A 129 -0.16 4.03 17.09
C ILE A 129 1.18 4.70 16.78
N PHE A 130 1.61 4.68 15.52
CA PHE A 130 2.87 5.27 15.07
C PHE A 130 2.75 6.77 14.73
N GLY A 131 1.61 7.41 15.01
CA GLY A 131 1.40 8.84 14.80
C GLY A 131 1.47 9.28 13.32
N LEU A 132 1.27 8.35 12.38
CA LEU A 132 1.22 8.63 10.94
C LEU A 132 -0.13 9.19 10.51
N GLU A 133 -1.19 8.96 11.29
CA GLU A 133 -2.53 9.52 11.04
C GLU A 133 -3.03 10.23 12.32
N LYS A 134 -3.48 11.48 12.19
CA LYS A 134 -4.12 12.21 13.29
C LYS A 134 -5.63 12.11 13.15
N VAL A 135 -6.29 11.55 14.15
CA VAL A 135 -7.73 11.30 14.11
C VAL A 135 -8.49 12.47 14.73
N THR A 136 -8.97 13.38 13.89
CA THR A 136 -9.89 14.45 14.31
C THR A 136 -11.32 14.13 13.89
N PHE A 137 -12.11 13.64 14.84
CA PHE A 137 -13.53 13.34 14.66
C PHE A 137 -14.41 14.55 14.97
N LYS A 138 -14.54 15.47 14.02
CA LYS A 138 -15.60 16.52 14.09
C LYS A 138 -16.30 16.83 12.75
N SER A 139 -15.89 16.20 11.64
CA SER A 139 -16.51 16.46 10.32
C SER A 139 -17.40 15.32 9.85
N ILE A 140 -18.50 15.66 9.16
CA ILE A 140 -19.40 14.70 8.50
C ILE A 140 -18.66 13.82 7.48
N HIS A 141 -17.56 14.32 6.93
CA HIS A 141 -16.68 13.59 6.01
C HIS A 141 -15.79 12.57 6.74
N SER A 142 -15.33 12.89 7.96
CA SER A 142 -14.66 11.93 8.82
C SER A 142 -15.60 10.78 9.21
N GLN A 143 -16.88 11.09 9.46
CA GLN A 143 -17.90 10.06 9.70
C GLN A 143 -18.18 9.21 8.45
N ALA A 144 -18.27 9.82 7.25
CA ALA A 144 -18.43 9.07 6.00
C ALA A 144 -17.28 8.08 5.74
N LYS A 145 -16.04 8.44 6.09
CA LYS A 145 -14.88 7.54 6.00
C LYS A 145 -15.01 6.34 6.96
N VAL A 146 -15.42 6.58 8.21
CA VAL A 146 -15.61 5.51 9.20
C VAL A 146 -16.76 4.59 8.78
N VAL A 147 -17.92 5.16 8.45
CA VAL A 147 -19.10 4.40 8.00
C VAL A 147 -18.79 3.60 6.74
N GLY A 148 -18.12 4.20 5.76
CA GLY A 148 -17.70 3.50 4.54
C GLY A 148 -16.73 2.36 4.82
N THR A 149 -15.80 2.53 5.77
CA THR A 149 -14.87 1.48 6.21
C THR A 149 -15.62 0.33 6.88
N VAL A 150 -16.53 0.63 7.82
CA VAL A 150 -17.38 -0.37 8.49
C VAL A 150 -18.24 -1.10 7.48
N ALA A 151 -18.88 -0.39 6.54
CA ALA A 151 -19.67 -0.99 5.47
C ALA A 151 -18.82 -1.91 4.60
N THR A 152 -17.59 -1.52 4.27
CA THR A 152 -16.69 -2.35 3.45
C THR A 152 -16.28 -3.64 4.17
N VAL A 153 -15.98 -3.56 5.47
CA VAL A 153 -15.70 -4.74 6.31
C VAL A 153 -16.93 -5.63 6.42
N ALA A 154 -18.11 -5.05 6.68
CA ALA A 154 -19.37 -5.79 6.74
C ALA A 154 -19.69 -6.46 5.40
N GLY A 155 -19.47 -5.79 4.27
CA GLY A 155 -19.62 -6.34 2.93
C GLY A 155 -18.67 -7.51 2.67
N ALA A 156 -17.42 -7.44 3.13
CA ALA A 156 -16.47 -8.55 3.06
C ALA A 156 -16.91 -9.76 3.91
N MET A 157 -17.45 -9.51 5.11
CA MET A 157 -18.02 -10.56 5.97
C MET A 157 -19.26 -11.20 5.34
N LEU A 158 -20.15 -10.41 4.73
CA LEU A 158 -21.32 -10.91 4.00
C LEU A 158 -20.88 -11.80 2.82
N MET A 159 -19.90 -11.34 2.05
CA MET A 159 -19.38 -12.08 0.89
C MET A 159 -18.73 -13.42 1.26
N THR A 160 -18.22 -13.57 2.49
CA THR A 160 -17.57 -14.80 2.96
C THR A 160 -18.48 -15.74 3.71
N LEU A 161 -19.27 -15.21 4.65
CA LEU A 161 -20.01 -16.00 5.62
C LEU A 161 -21.44 -16.30 5.15
N VAL A 162 -22.04 -15.44 4.31
CA VAL A 162 -23.39 -15.65 3.82
C VAL A 162 -23.35 -16.55 2.60
N LYS A 163 -23.76 -17.80 2.80
CA LYS A 163 -24.11 -18.70 1.70
C LYS A 163 -25.56 -18.43 1.30
N GLY A 164 -25.79 -18.34 -0.01
CA GLY A 164 -27.12 -18.25 -0.60
C GLY A 164 -27.28 -19.29 -1.69
N PRO A 165 -28.35 -19.24 -2.50
CA PRO A 165 -28.46 -20.09 -3.68
C PRO A 165 -27.23 -19.91 -4.59
N VAL A 166 -26.79 -21.02 -5.18
CA VAL A 166 -25.73 -21.01 -6.20
C VAL A 166 -26.27 -20.28 -7.41
N ILE A 167 -25.55 -19.25 -7.85
CA ILE A 167 -25.86 -18.55 -9.09
C ILE A 167 -25.17 -19.34 -10.20
N GLU A 168 -25.96 -20.05 -11.00
CA GLU A 168 -25.44 -20.71 -12.19
C GLU A 168 -25.08 -19.66 -13.25
N LEU A 169 -23.80 -19.42 -13.42
CA LEU A 169 -23.32 -18.54 -14.49
C LEU A 169 -23.27 -19.31 -15.81
N ILE A 170 -23.52 -18.60 -16.92
CA ILE A 170 -23.63 -19.18 -18.27
C ILE A 170 -22.40 -20.02 -18.64
N TRP A 171 -21.21 -19.61 -18.19
CA TRP A 171 -19.93 -20.30 -18.43
C TRP A 171 -19.63 -21.44 -17.44
N THR A 172 -20.38 -21.53 -16.35
CA THR A 172 -20.31 -22.67 -15.42
C THR A 172 -21.32 -23.78 -15.76
N LYS A 173 -22.27 -23.48 -16.65
CA LYS A 173 -23.32 -24.38 -17.09
C LYS A 173 -22.72 -25.56 -17.87
N GLY A 174 -22.91 -26.79 -17.38
CA GLY A 174 -22.40 -28.02 -18.01
C GLY A 174 -21.04 -28.52 -17.51
N ARG A 175 -20.27 -27.75 -16.72
CA ARG A 175 -19.04 -28.24 -16.06
C ARG A 175 -19.31 -29.13 -14.83
N ASN A 176 -20.57 -29.36 -14.49
CA ASN A 176 -21.02 -30.07 -13.28
C ASN A 176 -21.12 -31.61 -13.41
N ASN A 177 -20.83 -32.22 -14.56
CA ASN A 177 -21.04 -33.67 -14.77
C ASN A 177 -19.77 -34.53 -14.83
N GLN A 178 -18.59 -34.00 -14.51
CA GLN A 178 -17.40 -34.83 -14.31
C GLN A 178 -16.65 -34.41 -13.04
N GLY A 179 -16.89 -35.14 -11.96
CA GLY A 179 -15.82 -35.54 -11.05
C GLY A 179 -15.00 -34.47 -10.33
N VAL A 180 -15.44 -33.22 -10.23
CA VAL A 180 -14.90 -32.35 -9.18
C VAL A 180 -15.56 -32.83 -7.90
N LYS A 181 -14.96 -33.84 -7.25
CA LYS A 181 -15.11 -34.01 -5.80
C LYS A 181 -14.84 -32.64 -5.21
N GLY A 182 -15.90 -31.90 -4.89
CA GLY A 182 -15.80 -30.67 -4.14
C GLY A 182 -15.08 -31.06 -2.87
N GLY A 183 -13.78 -30.75 -2.82
CA GLY A 183 -13.01 -30.82 -1.60
C GLY A 183 -13.71 -29.88 -0.65
N GLY A 184 -14.63 -30.41 0.16
CA GLY A 184 -15.06 -29.77 1.38
C GLY A 184 -13.76 -29.52 2.11
N THR A 185 -13.26 -28.29 2.06
CA THR A 185 -12.13 -27.87 2.87
C THR A 185 -12.51 -28.25 4.28
N ASN A 186 -11.78 -29.19 4.87
CA ASN A 186 -12.05 -29.60 6.25
C ASN A 186 -12.11 -28.31 7.08
N ILE A 187 -13.04 -28.23 8.01
CA ILE A 187 -13.19 -27.04 8.86
C ILE A 187 -11.84 -26.67 9.49
N ASN A 188 -11.06 -27.68 9.88
CA ASN A 188 -9.69 -27.53 10.39
C ASN A 188 -8.73 -26.89 9.36
N ASP A 189 -8.79 -27.29 8.10
CA ASP A 189 -7.97 -26.72 7.02
C ASP A 189 -8.36 -25.26 6.75
N SER A 190 -9.67 -24.96 6.76
CA SER A 190 -10.16 -23.58 6.61
C SER A 190 -9.76 -22.68 7.78
N ILE A 191 -9.83 -23.17 9.03
CA ILE A 191 -9.37 -22.44 10.22
C ILE A 191 -7.85 -22.21 10.17
N LYS A 192 -7.09 -23.24 9.79
CA LYS A 192 -5.64 -23.11 9.63
C LYS A 192 -5.33 -22.04 8.58
N GLY A 193 -6.00 -22.08 7.43
CA GLY A 193 -5.81 -21.10 6.38
C GLY A 193 -6.19 -19.68 6.79
N SER A 194 -7.32 -19.49 7.47
CA SER A 194 -7.75 -18.17 7.94
C SER A 194 -6.78 -17.57 8.97
N LEU A 195 -6.27 -18.38 9.89
CA LEU A 195 -5.28 -17.94 10.88
C LEU A 195 -3.99 -17.48 10.20
N MET A 196 -3.47 -18.26 9.26
CA MET A 196 -2.24 -17.91 8.53
C MET A 196 -2.41 -16.61 7.74
N ILE A 197 -3.54 -16.43 7.04
CA ILE A 197 -3.81 -15.19 6.29
C ILE A 197 -3.96 -14.00 7.22
N THR A 198 -4.58 -14.17 8.39
CA THR A 198 -4.72 -13.09 9.37
C THR A 198 -3.37 -12.62 9.89
N VAL A 199 -2.46 -13.56 10.20
CA VAL A 199 -1.08 -13.24 10.61
C VAL A 199 -0.31 -12.59 9.44
N GLY A 200 -0.51 -13.06 8.21
CA GLY A 200 0.01 -12.42 7.01
C GLY A 200 -0.44 -10.96 6.89
N CYS A 201 -1.75 -10.71 6.97
CA CYS A 201 -2.32 -9.35 6.92
C CYS A 201 -1.74 -8.43 8.00
N PHE A 202 -1.51 -8.93 9.21
CA PHE A 202 -0.84 -8.17 10.25
C PHE A 202 0.60 -7.82 9.86
N SER A 203 1.35 -8.79 9.33
CA SER A 203 2.72 -8.58 8.82
C SER A 203 2.76 -7.57 7.67
N TRP A 204 1.81 -7.66 6.73
CA TRP A 204 1.67 -6.71 5.63
C TRP A 204 1.31 -5.30 6.15
N ALA A 205 0.44 -5.17 7.14
CA ALA A 205 0.17 -3.87 7.77
C ALA A 205 1.44 -3.28 8.42
N CYS A 206 2.22 -4.08 9.15
CA CYS A 206 3.51 -3.66 9.69
C CYS A 206 4.47 -3.20 8.59
N PHE A 207 4.52 -3.93 7.47
CA PHE A 207 5.30 -3.55 6.29
C PHE A 207 4.87 -2.19 5.74
N MET A 208 3.56 -1.94 5.58
CA MET A 208 3.04 -0.66 5.08
C MET A 208 3.49 0.52 5.96
N ILE A 209 3.38 0.37 7.28
CA ILE A 209 3.82 1.41 8.22
C ILE A 209 5.34 1.62 8.17
N LEU A 210 6.11 0.53 8.22
CA LEU A 210 7.56 0.60 8.16
C LEU A 210 8.04 1.18 6.83
N GLN A 211 7.36 0.88 5.72
CA GLN A 211 7.71 1.38 4.40
C GLN A 211 7.43 2.88 4.31
N ALA A 212 6.29 3.35 4.84
CA ALA A 212 5.99 4.78 4.96
C ALA A 212 7.04 5.54 5.78
N ILE A 213 7.54 4.96 6.88
CA ILE A 213 8.60 5.55 7.70
C ILE A 213 9.94 5.53 6.96
N THR A 214 10.25 4.43 6.27
CA THR A 214 11.53 4.24 5.57
C THR A 214 11.67 5.21 4.41
N LEU A 215 10.58 5.46 3.66
CA LEU A 215 10.55 6.41 2.55
C LEU A 215 10.89 7.85 2.96
N LYS A 216 10.69 8.23 4.24
CA LYS A 216 11.14 9.54 4.76
C LYS A 216 12.67 9.65 4.85
N THR A 217 13.34 8.55 5.18
CA THR A 217 14.81 8.48 5.31
C THR A 217 15.52 7.98 4.05
N TYR A 218 14.81 7.29 3.17
CA TYR A 218 15.31 6.71 1.93
C TYR A 218 14.33 7.03 0.78
N PRO A 219 14.32 8.27 0.26
CA PRO A 219 13.32 8.76 -0.71
C PRO A 219 13.64 8.34 -2.16
N ALA A 220 14.01 7.08 -2.36
CA ALA A 220 14.36 6.49 -3.65
C ALA A 220 13.54 5.20 -3.85
N GLU A 221 12.36 5.32 -4.46
CA GLU A 221 11.31 4.31 -4.46
C GLU A 221 11.68 3.05 -5.27
N LEU A 222 12.36 3.22 -6.40
CA LEU A 222 12.83 2.09 -7.22
C LEU A 222 13.95 1.32 -6.51
N SER A 223 14.88 2.04 -5.90
CA SER A 223 15.99 1.48 -5.14
C SER A 223 15.49 0.79 -3.87
N LEU A 224 14.50 1.37 -3.19
CA LEU A 224 13.84 0.75 -2.05
C LEU A 224 13.20 -0.58 -2.48
N THR A 225 12.48 -0.57 -3.59
CA THR A 225 11.84 -1.77 -4.16
C THR A 225 12.89 -2.83 -4.51
N ALA A 226 13.96 -2.46 -5.21
CA ALA A 226 15.05 -3.37 -5.55
C ALA A 226 15.69 -4.00 -4.31
N TRP A 227 15.93 -3.23 -3.25
CA TRP A 227 16.46 -3.75 -1.99
C TRP A 227 15.48 -4.70 -1.28
N ILE A 228 14.20 -4.35 -1.21
CA ILE A 228 13.17 -5.22 -0.61
C ILE A 228 13.10 -6.54 -1.38
N CYS A 229 13.08 -6.51 -2.71
CA CYS A 229 13.05 -7.71 -3.53
C CYS A 229 14.34 -8.53 -3.42
N LEU A 230 15.51 -7.89 -3.42
CA LEU A 230 16.80 -8.58 -3.30
C LEU A 230 16.93 -9.29 -1.95
N LEU A 231 16.68 -8.57 -0.87
CA LEU A 231 16.74 -9.12 0.49
C LEU A 231 15.63 -10.14 0.72
N GLY A 232 14.44 -9.92 0.16
CA GLY A 232 13.34 -10.88 0.20
C GLY A 232 13.67 -12.18 -0.53
N THR A 233 14.39 -12.10 -1.65
CA THR A 233 14.92 -13.28 -2.36
C THR A 233 15.91 -14.03 -1.49
N ALA A 234 16.87 -13.33 -0.88
CA ALA A 234 17.90 -13.94 -0.04
C ALA A 234 17.31 -14.59 1.23
N GLN A 235 16.49 -13.86 1.98
CA GLN A 235 15.83 -14.37 3.19
C GLN A 235 14.83 -15.48 2.85
N GLY A 236 14.04 -15.30 1.78
CA GLY A 236 13.11 -16.31 1.29
C GLY A 236 13.83 -17.59 0.86
N ALA A 237 15.00 -17.48 0.24
CA ALA A 237 15.81 -18.64 -0.15
C ALA A 237 16.32 -19.41 1.07
N ILE A 238 16.76 -18.71 2.12
CA ILE A 238 17.14 -19.35 3.41
C ILE A 238 15.95 -20.13 3.97
N VAL A 239 14.77 -19.51 4.03
CA VAL A 239 13.55 -20.18 4.51
C VAL A 239 13.19 -21.38 3.63
N ALA A 240 13.24 -21.23 2.30
CA ALA A 240 12.92 -22.32 1.37
C ALA A 240 13.88 -23.50 1.50
N LEU A 241 15.19 -23.24 1.66
CA LEU A 241 16.20 -24.28 1.87
C LEU A 241 15.99 -25.04 3.19
N VAL A 242 15.52 -24.37 4.24
CA VAL A 242 15.19 -24.99 5.53
C VAL A 242 13.89 -25.79 5.45
N MET A 243 12.84 -25.21 4.85
CA MET A 243 11.50 -25.81 4.83
C MET A 243 11.35 -26.95 3.82
N GLU A 244 12.07 -26.90 2.70
CA GLU A 244 12.09 -27.95 1.67
C GLU A 244 13.39 -28.75 1.68
N ARG A 245 14.04 -28.84 2.85
CA ARG A 245 15.30 -29.56 3.02
C ARG A 245 15.18 -30.99 2.51
N GLY A 246 16.11 -31.37 1.63
CA GLY A 246 16.17 -32.71 1.03
C GLY A 246 15.31 -32.91 -0.22
N LYS A 247 14.56 -31.89 -0.70
CA LYS A 247 13.77 -31.97 -1.93
C LYS A 247 14.30 -31.01 -3.00
N THR A 248 15.39 -31.37 -3.67
CA THR A 248 15.97 -30.51 -4.73
C THR A 248 15.04 -30.30 -5.92
N SER A 249 14.13 -31.25 -6.18
CA SER A 249 13.16 -31.17 -7.28
C SER A 249 12.18 -30.01 -7.17
N VAL A 250 11.94 -29.45 -5.97
CA VAL A 250 11.02 -28.29 -5.81
C VAL A 250 11.58 -27.01 -6.45
N TRP A 251 12.89 -26.94 -6.68
CA TRP A 251 13.57 -25.85 -7.37
C TRP A 251 13.56 -26.03 -8.89
N SER A 252 13.11 -27.17 -9.41
CA SER A 252 13.02 -27.39 -10.85
C SER A 252 11.77 -26.71 -11.41
N ILE A 253 11.95 -25.51 -11.96
CA ILE A 253 10.87 -24.79 -12.66
C ILE A 253 10.97 -25.06 -14.17
N HIS A 254 9.86 -25.48 -14.77
CA HIS A 254 9.74 -25.74 -16.20
C HIS A 254 9.03 -24.58 -16.88
N TRP A 255 9.03 -24.51 -18.22
CA TRP A 255 8.25 -23.53 -19.00
C TRP A 255 6.75 -23.86 -18.99
N ASP A 256 6.15 -23.85 -17.80
CA ASP A 256 4.77 -24.20 -17.54
C ASP A 256 4.02 -23.07 -16.81
N THR A 257 2.81 -23.34 -16.36
CA THR A 257 1.97 -22.38 -15.62
C THR A 257 2.64 -21.92 -14.31
N LYS A 258 3.53 -22.72 -13.70
CA LYS A 258 4.26 -22.35 -12.47
C LYS A 258 5.27 -21.27 -12.75
N PHE A 259 6.01 -21.39 -13.86
CA PHE A 259 6.90 -20.32 -14.31
C PHE A 259 6.14 -19.06 -14.67
N LEU A 260 5.02 -19.18 -15.40
CA LEU A 260 4.18 -18.02 -15.73
C LEU A 260 3.66 -17.31 -14.47
N ALA A 261 3.24 -18.06 -13.45
CA ALA A 261 2.80 -17.50 -12.18
C ALA A 261 3.93 -16.75 -11.46
N ALA A 262 5.14 -17.33 -11.41
CA ALA A 262 6.32 -16.68 -10.84
C ALA A 262 6.72 -15.41 -11.62
N LEU A 263 6.70 -15.46 -12.95
CA LEU A 263 7.05 -14.34 -13.82
C LEU A 263 6.06 -13.19 -13.70
N TYR A 264 4.75 -13.48 -13.82
CA TYR A 264 3.70 -12.48 -13.67
C TYR A 264 3.73 -11.83 -12.28
N SER A 265 3.76 -12.65 -11.22
CA SER A 265 3.77 -12.14 -9.86
C SER A 265 5.04 -11.36 -9.55
N GLY A 266 6.19 -11.76 -10.10
CA GLY A 266 7.45 -11.06 -9.92
C GLY A 266 7.45 -9.68 -10.58
N ILE A 267 7.07 -9.61 -11.86
CA ILE A 267 7.07 -8.36 -12.62
C ILE A 267 5.98 -7.41 -12.11
N VAL A 268 4.73 -7.87 -12.07
CA VAL A 268 3.58 -7.01 -11.81
C VAL A 268 3.42 -6.76 -10.32
N CYS A 269 3.51 -7.80 -9.49
CA CYS A 269 3.07 -7.73 -8.10
C CYS A 269 4.18 -7.50 -7.07
N SER A 270 5.44 -7.73 -7.41
CA SER A 270 6.57 -7.36 -6.55
C SER A 270 7.35 -6.19 -7.14
N GLY A 271 7.67 -6.24 -8.44
CA GLY A 271 8.42 -5.17 -9.08
C GLY A 271 7.61 -3.88 -9.22
N LEU A 272 6.58 -3.91 -10.08
CA LEU A 272 5.78 -2.72 -10.36
C LEU A 272 4.92 -2.32 -9.15
N ALA A 273 4.32 -3.29 -8.46
CA ALA A 273 3.42 -2.97 -7.34
C ALA A 273 4.14 -2.32 -6.16
N TYR A 274 5.29 -2.82 -5.69
CA TYR A 274 5.99 -2.16 -4.57
C TYR A 274 6.48 -0.77 -4.94
N TYR A 275 6.91 -0.58 -6.19
CA TYR A 275 7.31 0.74 -6.67
C TYR A 275 6.13 1.72 -6.67
N ILE A 276 5.03 1.37 -7.36
CA ILE A 276 3.84 2.23 -7.43
C ILE A 276 3.27 2.45 -6.03
N GLN A 277 3.20 1.40 -5.20
CA GLN A 277 2.77 1.49 -3.81
C GLN A 277 3.64 2.46 -3.02
N GLY A 278 4.96 2.38 -3.15
CA GLY A 278 5.90 3.30 -2.49
C GLY A 278 5.66 4.75 -2.91
N VAL A 279 5.48 5.00 -4.21
CA VAL A 279 5.16 6.32 -4.75
C VAL A 279 3.83 6.85 -4.18
N VAL A 280 2.76 6.06 -4.25
CA VAL A 280 1.45 6.47 -3.73
C VAL A 280 1.48 6.66 -2.21
N MET A 281 2.24 5.84 -1.49
CA MET A 281 2.34 5.93 -0.04
C MET A 281 3.05 7.20 0.42
N LYS A 282 4.06 7.65 -0.32
CA LYS A 282 4.70 8.95 -0.09
C LYS A 282 3.72 10.10 -0.28
N ASP A 283 2.86 10.01 -1.29
CA ASP A 283 1.91 11.07 -1.64
C ASP A 283 0.64 11.10 -0.79
N ARG A 284 0.12 9.92 -0.40
CA ARG A 284 -1.23 9.75 0.18
C ARG A 284 -1.27 8.98 1.49
N GLY A 285 -0.13 8.43 1.94
CA GLY A 285 0.00 7.67 3.17
C GLY A 285 -0.41 6.19 3.06
N PRO A 286 -0.05 5.36 4.05
CA PRO A 286 -0.26 3.91 4.04
C PRO A 286 -1.75 3.51 4.04
N VAL A 287 -2.57 4.22 4.82
CA VAL A 287 -4.01 3.93 4.94
C VAL A 287 -4.73 4.10 3.61
N PHE A 288 -4.31 5.10 2.79
CA PHE A 288 -4.91 5.33 1.48
C PHE A 288 -4.69 4.15 0.54
N VAL A 289 -3.48 3.59 0.49
CA VAL A 289 -3.18 2.43 -0.37
C VAL A 289 -4.01 1.23 0.05
N THR A 290 -4.03 0.91 1.35
CA THR A 290 -4.72 -0.29 1.83
C THR A 290 -6.24 -0.21 1.67
N ALA A 291 -6.84 0.99 1.72
CA ALA A 291 -8.29 1.17 1.61
C ALA A 291 -8.90 0.62 0.31
N PHE A 292 -8.10 0.38 -0.73
CA PHE A 292 -8.55 -0.19 -2.01
C PHE A 292 -8.48 -1.72 -2.07
N ASN A 293 -7.91 -2.41 -1.07
CA ASN A 293 -7.85 -3.87 -1.04
C ASN A 293 -9.20 -4.58 -1.31
N PRO A 294 -10.34 -4.07 -0.81
CA PRO A 294 -11.66 -4.64 -1.10
C PRO A 294 -12.03 -4.67 -2.59
N LEU A 295 -11.43 -3.83 -3.43
CA LEU A 295 -11.60 -3.89 -4.87
C LEU A 295 -10.92 -5.13 -5.48
N SER A 296 -9.74 -5.53 -4.97
CA SER A 296 -9.09 -6.77 -5.40
C SER A 296 -10.00 -7.98 -5.17
N MET A 297 -10.66 -8.06 -4.01
CA MET A 297 -11.61 -9.13 -3.69
C MET A 297 -12.73 -9.30 -4.74
N ILE A 298 -13.31 -8.19 -5.21
CA ILE A 298 -14.35 -8.22 -6.24
C ILE A 298 -13.78 -8.79 -7.55
N ILE A 299 -12.61 -8.32 -7.97
CA ILE A 299 -11.95 -8.78 -9.20
C ILE A 299 -11.59 -10.26 -9.09
N VAL A 300 -11.04 -10.69 -7.94
CA VAL A 300 -10.71 -12.10 -7.65
C VAL A 300 -11.94 -12.98 -7.75
N ALA A 301 -13.07 -12.59 -7.17
CA ALA A 301 -14.30 -13.39 -7.23
C ALA A 301 -14.80 -13.59 -8.66
N VAL A 302 -14.68 -12.56 -9.50
CA VAL A 302 -15.02 -12.66 -10.92
C VAL A 302 -14.01 -13.59 -11.63
N MET A 303 -12.70 -13.32 -11.52
CA MET A 303 -11.66 -14.10 -12.20
C MET A 303 -11.60 -15.56 -11.75
N SER A 304 -11.75 -15.84 -10.46
CA SER A 304 -11.75 -17.21 -9.91
C SER A 304 -12.98 -18.00 -10.36
N SER A 305 -14.12 -17.33 -10.56
CA SER A 305 -15.31 -18.00 -11.14
C SER A 305 -15.09 -18.44 -12.59
N PHE A 306 -14.36 -17.65 -13.40
CA PHE A 306 -14.03 -18.00 -14.79
C PHE A 306 -12.94 -19.09 -14.88
N ILE A 307 -11.83 -18.91 -14.14
CA ILE A 307 -10.61 -19.71 -14.32
C ILE A 307 -10.61 -20.96 -13.41
N LEU A 308 -10.97 -20.80 -12.14
CA LEU A 308 -10.97 -21.89 -11.15
C LEU A 308 -12.33 -22.60 -11.04
N ALA A 309 -13.36 -22.11 -11.72
CA ALA A 309 -14.75 -22.55 -11.57
C ALA A 309 -15.23 -22.53 -10.11
N GLU A 310 -14.78 -21.54 -9.33
CA GLU A 310 -15.33 -21.31 -7.99
C GLU A 310 -16.81 -20.92 -8.09
N GLN A 311 -17.68 -21.62 -7.36
CA GLN A 311 -19.11 -21.32 -7.34
C GLN A 311 -19.37 -19.93 -6.75
N MET A 312 -20.22 -19.15 -7.42
CA MET A 312 -20.73 -17.89 -6.89
C MET A 312 -22.05 -18.11 -6.16
N TYR A 313 -22.11 -17.59 -4.94
CA TYR A 313 -23.32 -17.62 -4.10
C TYR A 313 -23.95 -16.22 -4.07
N LEU A 314 -25.26 -16.14 -3.87
CA LEU A 314 -25.96 -14.86 -3.74
C LEU A 314 -25.36 -13.92 -2.68
N GLY A 315 -24.91 -14.47 -1.54
CA GLY A 315 -24.25 -13.68 -0.50
C GLY A 315 -22.96 -13.01 -0.98
N ARG A 316 -22.26 -13.58 -1.97
CA ARG A 316 -21.10 -12.92 -2.60
C ARG A 316 -21.47 -11.68 -3.39
N VAL A 317 -22.58 -11.73 -4.12
CA VAL A 317 -23.07 -10.60 -4.92
C VAL A 317 -23.53 -9.47 -4.00
N ILE A 318 -24.31 -9.78 -2.97
CA ILE A 318 -24.78 -8.80 -1.99
C ILE A 318 -23.59 -8.16 -1.27
N GLY A 319 -22.64 -8.96 -0.81
CA GLY A 319 -21.42 -8.46 -0.17
C GLY A 319 -20.59 -7.55 -1.08
N ALA A 320 -20.45 -7.89 -2.37
CA ALA A 320 -19.77 -7.03 -3.35
C ALA A 320 -20.48 -5.68 -3.54
N ILE A 321 -21.82 -5.63 -3.59
CA ILE A 321 -22.58 -4.39 -3.67
C ILE A 321 -22.31 -3.50 -2.45
N VAL A 322 -22.32 -4.10 -1.26
CA VAL A 322 -22.03 -3.40 0.00
C VAL A 322 -20.59 -2.87 0.04
N ILE A 323 -19.61 -3.63 -0.47
CA ILE A 323 -18.22 -3.18 -0.62
C ILE A 323 -18.13 -1.96 -1.56
N VAL A 324 -18.77 -2.00 -2.72
CA VAL A 324 -18.76 -0.87 -3.67
C VAL A 324 -19.37 0.38 -3.05
N ALA A 325 -20.51 0.24 -2.35
CA ALA A 325 -21.14 1.34 -1.63
C ALA A 325 -20.22 1.89 -0.52
N GLY A 326 -19.58 1.02 0.25
CA GLY A 326 -18.62 1.40 1.30
C GLY A 326 -17.40 2.16 0.74
N LEU A 327 -16.79 1.65 -0.33
CA LEU A 327 -15.68 2.31 -1.03
C LEU A 327 -16.11 3.68 -1.60
N TYR A 328 -17.32 3.80 -2.14
CA TYR A 328 -17.85 5.08 -2.60
C TYR A 328 -17.91 6.10 -1.46
N PHE A 329 -18.42 5.73 -0.28
CA PHE A 329 -18.44 6.62 0.89
C PHE A 329 -17.04 7.03 1.35
N VAL A 330 -16.06 6.11 1.33
CA VAL A 330 -14.66 6.42 1.68
C VAL A 330 -14.05 7.40 0.68
N VAL A 331 -14.21 7.15 -0.62
CA VAL A 331 -13.69 8.03 -1.69
C VAL A 331 -14.37 9.40 -1.64
N TRP A 332 -15.69 9.44 -1.45
CA TRP A 332 -16.46 10.68 -1.31
C TRP A 332 -15.97 11.48 -0.10
N GLY A 333 -15.80 10.83 1.05
CA GLY A 333 -15.25 11.44 2.26
C GLY A 333 -13.83 12.00 2.08
N LYS A 334 -13.00 11.40 1.22
CA LYS A 334 -11.64 11.89 0.88
C LYS A 334 -11.62 12.95 -0.22
N SER A 335 -12.63 13.01 -1.09
CA SER A 335 -12.62 13.87 -2.29
C SER A 335 -12.52 15.38 -2.00
N LYS A 336 -12.86 15.81 -0.78
CA LYS A 336 -12.91 17.24 -0.40
C LYS A 336 -11.84 17.69 0.60
N ASP A 337 -11.07 16.77 1.19
CA ASP A 337 -9.83 17.12 1.92
C ASP A 337 -8.85 17.88 1.00
N TYR A 338 -8.95 17.68 -0.32
CA TYR A 338 -8.14 18.33 -1.36
C TYR A 338 -8.67 19.69 -1.83
N LYS A 339 -9.81 20.17 -1.31
CA LYS A 339 -10.30 21.53 -1.56
C LYS A 339 -9.82 22.52 -0.48
N SER A 340 -9.34 22.05 0.66
CA SER A 340 -8.96 22.89 1.81
C SER A 340 -7.44 23.09 1.98
N GLY A 341 -6.61 22.40 1.19
CA GLY A 341 -5.18 22.69 1.10
C GLY A 341 -4.90 23.54 -0.14
N SER A 342 -4.84 24.86 0.03
CA SER A 342 -4.00 25.67 -0.88
C SER A 342 -2.56 25.16 -0.77
N PRO A 343 -1.77 25.17 -1.85
CA PRO A 343 -0.34 25.02 -1.70
C PRO A 343 0.14 26.22 -0.90
N SER A 344 0.68 25.98 0.30
CA SER A 344 1.57 26.93 0.95
C SER A 344 2.75 27.11 0.02
N THR A 345 2.69 28.16 -0.80
CA THR A 345 3.87 28.74 -1.43
C THR A 345 4.67 29.36 -0.30
N ASP A 346 5.57 28.58 0.31
CA ASP A 346 6.66 29.15 1.10
C ASP A 346 7.94 29.02 0.27
N GLY A 347 8.66 30.13 0.20
CA GLY A 347 9.51 30.52 -0.91
C GLY A 347 10.78 29.69 -1.09
N GLN A 348 11.14 29.47 -2.35
CA GLN A 348 12.51 29.68 -2.81
C GLN A 348 12.46 30.23 -4.24
N MET A 349 12.17 31.52 -4.34
CA MET A 349 12.66 32.33 -5.46
C MET A 349 13.77 33.20 -4.88
N VAL A 350 15.00 32.86 -5.27
CA VAL A 350 16.18 33.71 -5.11
C VAL A 350 15.90 34.99 -5.87
N GLN A 351 15.85 36.13 -5.18
CA GLN A 351 15.79 37.45 -5.80
C GLN A 351 16.99 38.26 -5.33
N ASP A 352 17.81 38.61 -6.31
CA ASP A 352 19.04 39.37 -6.18
C ASP A 352 18.82 40.74 -5.52
N LYS A 353 19.81 41.13 -4.71
CA LYS A 353 19.98 42.48 -4.17
C LYS A 353 20.17 43.48 -5.31
N GLN A 354 19.40 44.56 -5.30
CA GLN A 354 19.91 45.86 -5.75
C GLN A 354 19.27 47.02 -4.98
N MET A 355 20.16 47.84 -4.39
CA MET A 355 19.89 49.13 -3.76
C MET A 355 19.29 50.13 -4.77
N THR A 356 18.31 50.94 -4.35
CA THR A 356 18.40 52.42 -4.43
C THR A 356 17.37 53.12 -3.55
N ASP A 357 17.72 54.37 -3.27
CA ASP A 357 17.34 55.32 -2.24
C ASP A 357 16.12 56.21 -2.61
N ALA A 358 15.74 57.08 -1.66
CA ALA A 358 14.92 58.28 -1.73
C ALA A 358 13.40 58.13 -1.48
N GLY A 359 12.94 58.85 -0.45
CA GLY A 359 11.57 58.85 0.05
C GLY A 359 10.71 60.03 -0.40
N SER A 360 9.50 60.10 0.17
CA SER A 360 8.71 61.31 0.39
C SER A 360 7.43 60.94 1.15
N GLU A 361 7.05 61.82 2.07
CA GLU A 361 5.87 61.82 2.92
C GLU A 361 4.53 61.82 2.16
N SER A 362 3.47 61.24 2.75
CA SER A 362 2.21 61.96 3.07
C SER A 362 1.03 61.01 3.43
N ASN A 363 0.56 61.21 4.67
CA ASN A 363 -0.80 61.22 5.24
C ASN A 363 -1.99 60.32 4.82
N GLU A 364 -2.66 59.88 5.91
CA GLU A 364 -4.12 59.74 6.14
C GLU A 364 -4.86 58.51 5.57
N ASN A 365 -5.79 57.82 6.26
CA ASN A 365 -6.40 58.00 7.59
C ASN A 365 -7.16 56.71 7.99
N SER A 366 -7.52 56.63 9.29
CA SER A 366 -8.67 55.91 9.89
C SER A 366 -8.53 54.46 10.41
N THR A 367 -8.17 54.40 11.70
CA THR A 367 -8.89 53.78 12.83
C THR A 367 -9.43 52.34 12.75
N SER A 368 -8.88 51.47 13.59
CA SER A 368 -9.63 50.71 14.61
C SER A 368 -8.68 50.15 15.67
N GLU A 369 -8.69 50.76 16.87
CA GLU A 369 -8.20 50.16 18.11
C GLU A 369 -9.15 49.04 18.56
N VAL A 370 -8.64 47.85 18.91
CA VAL A 370 -9.19 47.03 20.01
C VAL A 370 -8.08 46.10 20.58
N ILE A 371 -7.61 46.48 21.78
CA ILE A 371 -7.22 45.68 22.96
C ILE A 371 -6.03 44.68 22.83
N THR A 372 -4.87 45.13 23.31
CA THR A 372 -3.74 44.27 23.72
C THR A 372 -3.82 44.00 25.22
N LEU A 373 -3.96 42.74 25.63
CA LEU A 373 -3.73 42.31 27.01
C LEU A 373 -2.24 42.02 27.19
N ASN A 374 -1.58 42.85 28.00
CA ASN A 374 -0.18 42.71 28.37
C ASN A 374 -0.06 41.73 29.54
N VAL A 375 0.59 40.58 29.34
CA VAL A 375 1.10 39.75 30.44
C VAL A 375 2.60 39.61 30.25
N SER A 376 3.34 40.38 31.04
CA SER A 376 4.76 40.19 31.27
C SER A 376 4.97 38.98 32.17
N SER A 377 5.78 38.01 31.73
CA SER A 377 6.91 37.52 32.53
C SER A 377 7.74 36.45 31.82
N ARG A 378 9.00 36.82 31.59
CA ARG A 378 10.23 36.04 31.88
C ARG A 378 10.32 34.59 31.38
N GLY A 379 11.24 34.43 30.42
CA GLY A 379 12.23 33.34 30.48
C GLY A 379 12.41 32.58 29.17
N ALA A 380 13.34 33.01 28.32
CA ALA A 380 14.11 32.16 27.40
C ALA A 380 15.03 32.97 26.46
N ALA A 381 15.77 33.98 26.95
CA ALA A 381 16.64 34.79 26.10
C ALA A 381 17.99 35.16 26.76
N THR A 382 18.56 34.26 27.55
CA THR A 382 19.86 34.49 28.24
C THR A 382 20.96 33.52 27.86
N ARG A 383 20.77 32.66 26.85
CA ARG A 383 21.80 31.67 26.46
C ARG A 383 22.61 32.07 25.23
N ASP A 384 22.04 32.84 24.31
CA ASP A 384 22.72 33.20 23.05
C ASP A 384 23.57 34.47 23.18
N GLU A 385 23.23 35.40 24.09
CA GLU A 385 24.06 36.58 24.35
C GLU A 385 25.35 36.27 25.15
N GLN A 386 25.40 35.18 25.91
CA GLN A 386 26.62 34.79 26.64
C GLN A 386 27.64 34.06 25.75
N ILE A 387 27.20 33.37 24.69
CA ILE A 387 28.11 32.64 23.78
C ILE A 387 28.85 33.60 22.84
N ASN A 388 28.21 34.68 22.39
CA ASN A 388 28.86 35.64 21.52
C ASN A 388 29.89 36.52 22.25
N ARG A 389 29.72 36.82 23.54
CA ARG A 389 30.73 37.60 24.31
C ARG A 389 31.99 36.83 24.67
N GLN A 390 31.97 35.49 24.71
CA GLN A 390 33.19 34.67 24.92
C GLN A 390 34.00 34.47 23.63
N ARG A 391 33.40 34.65 22.45
CA ARG A 391 34.13 34.53 21.17
C ARG A 391 35.00 35.74 20.87
N ASP A 392 34.56 36.94 21.27
CA ASP A 392 35.29 38.19 21.00
C ASP A 392 36.44 38.46 21.99
N GLN A 393 36.59 37.66 23.05
CA GLN A 393 37.71 37.77 24.02
C GLN A 393 38.87 36.79 23.75
N LEU A 394 38.78 35.93 22.73
CA LEU A 394 39.82 34.95 22.37
C LEU A 394 40.56 35.28 21.05
N LEU A 395 40.34 36.48 20.49
CA LEU A 395 41.00 36.98 19.28
C LEU A 395 41.67 38.35 19.50
N VAL A 396 42.39 38.51 20.61
CA VAL A 396 43.38 39.59 20.81
C VAL A 396 44.73 38.98 21.17
#